data_AF-A0A8B6G3F9-F1
#
_entry.id   AF-A0A8B6G3F9-F1
#
_cell.length_a   1.000
_cell.length_b   1.000
_cell.length_c   1.000
_cell.angle_alpha   90.00
_cell.angle_beta   90.00
_cell.angle_gamma   90.00
#
_symmetry.space_group_name_H-M   'P 1'
#
loop_
_entity.id
_entity.type
_entity.pdbx_description
1 polymer ?
#
loop_
_entity_poly.entity_id
_entity_poly.type
_entity_poly.pdbx_seq_one_letter_code
_entity_poly.pdbx_strand_id
1 'polypeptide(L)'
;MATSGTSIQFDRDGTIKELEENGYVVIPNVLCTEECDLYSKEYRNWAKQIDNDGLPFTSFESLIQGHSIGHFNASWQVRLKAKKIFAEIWKTDKLLSSIDAVALSCPPEEGSDLFAKPDQNWLHLDQGGQRVGLHAYQGAVYLEETLTTDHCFRVLAKSHKEHDNFMKTFPYVINRTKKTEFFKLSEKERKWYIEEKGCRLTKVPCPKGGIILWDSRTIHDNSRPEFRRPNKDRWRHVVFVCMTPAAWTTPADLAKKRNAYENLENTTHWPSKGVCIFKSSRSSNSHTLSELPEIAKTKEAKMIMGIEAYDFDDGQPNGPEQPVEI
;
A
#
# COMPACT_ATOMS: atom_id res chain seq x y z
N MET A 1 -12.81 29.12 24.04
CA MET A 1 -11.46 28.71 24.46
C MET A 1 -10.81 28.02 23.28
N ALA A 2 -9.77 28.63 22.71
CA ALA A 2 -9.05 28.05 21.57
C ALA A 2 -8.21 26.88 22.08
N THR A 3 -8.57 25.66 21.68
CA THR A 3 -7.72 24.49 21.88
C THR A 3 -6.56 24.60 20.89
N SER A 4 -5.39 25.01 21.39
CA SER A 4 -4.12 24.93 20.70
C SER A 4 -3.83 23.46 20.38
N GLY A 5 -4.18 23.03 19.18
CA GLY A 5 -3.78 21.73 18.66
C GLY A 5 -2.29 21.77 18.39
N THR A 6 -1.51 21.14 19.27
CA THR A 6 -0.10 20.87 19.02
C THR A 6 -0.01 20.00 17.78
N SER A 7 0.37 20.56 16.63
CA SER A 7 0.67 19.77 15.45
C SER A 7 1.84 18.86 15.80
N ILE A 8 1.60 17.56 15.93
CA ILE A 8 2.68 16.58 16.09
C ILE A 8 3.56 16.73 14.85
N GLN A 9 4.78 17.23 15.06
CA GLN A 9 5.77 17.38 14.00
C GLN A 9 6.18 15.98 13.54
N PHE A 10 6.16 15.74 12.23
CA PHE A 10 6.57 14.48 11.64
C PHE A 10 8.07 14.24 11.90
N ASP A 11 8.41 13.16 12.61
CA ASP A 11 9.81 12.76 12.84
C ASP A 11 10.35 12.05 11.59
N ARG A 12 10.83 12.86 10.65
CA ARG A 12 11.40 12.35 9.39
C ARG A 12 12.66 11.52 9.64
N ASP A 13 13.57 11.97 10.49
CA ASP A 13 14.87 11.33 10.66
C ASP A 13 14.74 9.99 11.39
N GLY A 14 13.89 9.92 12.43
CA GLY A 14 13.51 8.66 13.05
C GLY A 14 12.82 7.71 12.07
N THR A 15 11.92 8.24 11.23
CA THR A 15 11.23 7.47 10.17
C THR A 15 12.22 6.83 9.18
N ILE A 16 13.15 7.63 8.64
CA ILE A 16 14.16 7.14 7.69
C ILE A 16 15.07 6.12 8.36
N LYS A 17 15.50 6.38 9.59
CA LYS A 17 16.33 5.44 10.36
C LYS A 17 15.65 4.08 10.50
N GLU A 18 14.37 4.03 10.87
CA GLU A 18 13.62 2.77 10.97
C GLU A 18 13.50 2.04 9.63
N LEU A 19 13.23 2.77 8.54
CA LEU A 19 13.18 2.20 7.19
C LEU A 19 14.54 1.62 6.77
N GLU A 20 15.64 2.32 7.02
CA GLU A 20 16.99 1.84 6.73
C GLU A 20 17.38 0.65 7.62
N GLU A 21 17.05 0.69 8.90
CA GLU A 21 17.42 -0.34 9.86
C GLU A 21 16.61 -1.62 9.67
N ASN A 22 15.28 -1.50 9.60
CA ASN A 22 14.33 -2.61 9.69
C ASN A 22 13.57 -2.89 8.39
N GLY A 23 13.55 -1.95 7.45
CA GLY A 23 12.82 -2.08 6.17
C GLY A 23 11.36 -1.64 6.24
N TYR A 24 10.87 -1.27 7.43
CA TYR A 24 9.50 -0.81 7.66
C TYR A 24 9.42 0.11 8.88
N VAL A 25 8.35 0.88 8.99
CA VAL A 25 8.06 1.78 10.11
C VAL A 25 6.55 1.98 10.27
N VAL A 26 6.10 2.21 11.50
CA VAL A 26 4.70 2.56 11.83
C VAL A 26 4.64 4.03 12.19
N ILE A 27 3.80 4.79 11.51
CA ILE A 27 3.59 6.22 11.78
C ILE A 27 2.13 6.40 12.21
N PRO A 28 1.86 6.78 13.47
CA PRO A 28 0.49 6.99 13.97
C PRO A 28 -0.09 8.31 13.47
N ASN A 29 -1.41 8.50 13.70
CA ASN A 29 -2.09 9.79 13.57
C ASN A 29 -2.00 10.44 12.16
N VAL A 30 -2.04 9.62 11.10
CA VAL A 30 -2.21 10.12 9.72
C VAL A 30 -3.63 10.64 9.54
N LEU A 31 -4.59 9.89 10.09
CA LEU A 31 -6.02 10.20 10.15
C LEU A 31 -6.46 10.24 11.62
N CYS A 32 -7.49 11.03 11.93
CA CYS A 32 -8.16 10.93 13.22
C CYS A 32 -9.18 9.77 13.23
N THR A 33 -9.64 9.39 14.42
CA THR A 33 -10.58 8.26 14.58
C THR A 33 -11.90 8.51 13.85
N GLU A 34 -12.41 9.74 13.85
CA GLU A 34 -13.65 10.13 13.19
C GLU A 34 -13.55 9.99 11.66
N GLU A 35 -12.41 10.37 11.08
CA GLU A 35 -12.12 10.16 9.66
C GLU A 35 -12.08 8.66 9.34
N CYS A 36 -11.39 7.86 10.17
CA CYS A 36 -11.33 6.41 10.00
C CYS A 36 -12.72 5.76 10.07
N ASP A 37 -13.59 6.19 10.98
CA ASP A 37 -14.96 5.66 11.10
C ASP A 37 -15.83 6.05 9.92
N LEU A 38 -15.75 7.30 9.47
CA LEU A 38 -16.48 7.79 8.30
C LEU A 38 -16.09 7.01 7.05
N TYR A 39 -14.79 6.91 6.78
CA TYR A 39 -14.26 6.18 5.63
C TYR A 39 -14.56 4.69 5.77
N SER A 40 -14.44 4.13 6.97
CA SER A 40 -14.75 2.73 7.20
C SER A 40 -16.19 2.38 6.87
N LYS A 41 -17.12 3.27 7.22
CA LYS A 41 -18.55 3.10 6.94
C LYS A 41 -18.84 3.09 5.44
N GLU A 42 -18.14 3.88 4.63
CA GLU A 42 -18.28 3.89 3.17
C GLU A 42 -18.05 2.49 2.58
N TYR A 43 -16.90 1.87 2.88
CA TYR A 43 -16.60 0.53 2.37
C TYR A 43 -17.45 -0.57 2.98
N ARG A 44 -17.81 -0.49 4.27
CA ARG A 44 -18.71 -1.47 4.90
C ARG A 44 -20.10 -1.44 4.26
N ASN A 45 -20.62 -0.25 3.95
CA ASN A 45 -21.90 -0.11 3.25
C ASN A 45 -21.82 -0.69 1.83
N TRP A 46 -20.74 -0.41 1.10
CA TRP A 46 -20.50 -0.97 -0.22
C TRP A 46 -20.39 -2.51 -0.18
N ALA A 47 -19.63 -3.07 0.76
CA ALA A 47 -19.48 -4.52 0.92
C ALA A 47 -20.83 -5.20 1.20
N LYS A 48 -21.67 -4.61 2.07
CA LYS A 48 -23.03 -5.10 2.32
C LYS A 48 -23.91 -5.10 1.07
N GLN A 49 -23.80 -4.08 0.22
CA GLN A 49 -24.57 -4.00 -1.02
C GLN A 49 -24.13 -5.08 -2.01
N ILE A 50 -22.82 -5.30 -2.17
CA ILE A 50 -22.29 -6.39 -2.99
C ILE A 50 -22.77 -7.75 -2.48
N ASP A 51 -22.70 -7.98 -1.16
CA ASP A 51 -23.12 -9.23 -0.51
C ASP A 51 -24.64 -9.49 -0.67
N ASN A 52 -25.48 -8.46 -0.50
CA ASN A 52 -26.92 -8.55 -0.73
C ASN A 52 -27.28 -8.98 -2.16
N ASP A 53 -26.45 -8.62 -3.14
CA ASP A 53 -26.62 -9.01 -4.54
C ASP A 53 -25.99 -10.39 -4.85
N GLY A 54 -25.48 -11.09 -3.83
CA GLY A 54 -24.87 -12.42 -3.95
C GLY A 54 -23.55 -12.43 -4.71
N LEU A 55 -22.88 -11.27 -4.78
CA LEU A 55 -21.65 -11.10 -5.54
C LEU A 55 -20.42 -11.19 -4.62
N PRO A 56 -19.31 -11.81 -5.06
CA PRO A 56 -18.06 -11.78 -4.30
C PRO A 56 -17.37 -10.42 -4.46
N PHE A 57 -17.02 -9.73 -3.37
CA PHE A 57 -16.21 -8.49 -3.42
C PHE A 57 -14.73 -8.69 -3.09
N THR A 58 -14.37 -9.73 -2.33
CA THR A 58 -12.97 -9.99 -1.94
C THR A 58 -12.30 -11.00 -2.85
N SER A 59 -11.03 -10.76 -3.17
CA SER A 59 -10.15 -11.73 -3.85
C SER A 59 -9.19 -12.41 -2.87
N PHE A 60 -8.06 -12.91 -3.37
CA PHE A 60 -6.99 -13.55 -2.62
C PHE A 60 -6.57 -12.72 -1.39
N GLU A 61 -6.60 -13.35 -0.21
CA GLU A 61 -6.22 -12.73 1.08
C GLU A 61 -6.89 -11.36 1.32
N SER A 62 -8.19 -11.28 1.03
CA SER A 62 -9.07 -10.12 1.24
C SER A 62 -8.70 -8.84 0.50
N LEU A 63 -7.87 -8.95 -0.54
CA LEU A 63 -7.50 -7.83 -1.40
C LEU A 63 -8.61 -7.54 -2.42
N ILE A 64 -8.87 -6.28 -2.69
CA ILE A 64 -9.86 -5.81 -3.68
C ILE A 64 -9.14 -4.89 -4.66
N GLN A 65 -8.98 -5.37 -5.89
CA GLN A 65 -8.33 -4.66 -6.98
C GLN A 65 -9.32 -4.16 -8.05
N GLY A 66 -10.59 -4.57 -7.96
CA GLY A 66 -11.66 -4.23 -8.90
C GLY A 66 -12.58 -3.11 -8.41
N HIS A 67 -13.74 -2.97 -9.07
CA HIS A 67 -14.84 -2.05 -8.72
C HIS A 67 -14.45 -0.58 -8.61
N SER A 68 -13.34 -0.17 -9.23
CA SER A 68 -12.78 1.17 -9.08
C SER A 68 -12.55 1.55 -7.62
N ILE A 69 -12.29 0.56 -6.74
CA ILE A 69 -12.21 0.77 -5.30
C ILE A 69 -11.13 1.80 -4.90
N GLY A 70 -10.04 1.91 -5.68
CA GLY A 70 -9.00 2.90 -5.47
C GLY A 70 -9.45 4.34 -5.78
N HIS A 71 -10.57 4.49 -6.49
CA HIS A 71 -11.21 5.77 -6.84
C HIS A 71 -12.38 6.16 -5.91
N PHE A 72 -12.68 5.35 -4.90
CA PHE A 72 -13.69 5.71 -3.89
C PHE A 72 -13.34 7.02 -3.20
N ASN A 73 -14.36 7.72 -2.68
CA ASN A 73 -14.15 8.97 -1.97
C ASN A 73 -13.22 8.76 -0.78
N ALA A 74 -13.47 7.72 0.02
CA ALA A 74 -12.60 7.33 1.12
C ALA A 74 -11.15 7.06 0.66
N SER A 75 -10.96 6.35 -0.47
CA SER A 75 -9.62 6.07 -1.01
C SER A 75 -8.86 7.34 -1.37
N TRP A 76 -9.53 8.32 -1.98
CA TRP A 76 -8.94 9.63 -2.30
C TRP A 76 -8.60 10.45 -1.06
N GLN A 77 -9.50 10.49 -0.09
CA GLN A 77 -9.26 11.22 1.16
C GLN A 77 -8.04 10.67 1.89
N VAL A 78 -7.95 9.35 2.03
CA VAL A 78 -6.80 8.68 2.65
C VAL A 78 -5.51 8.96 1.89
N ARG A 79 -5.54 8.85 0.56
CA ARG A 79 -4.39 9.13 -0.31
C ARG A 79 -3.86 10.55 -0.14
N LEU A 80 -4.73 11.55 -0.16
CA LEU A 80 -4.35 12.95 0.01
C LEU A 80 -3.79 13.22 1.41
N LYS A 81 -4.35 12.62 2.46
CA LYS A 81 -3.85 12.73 3.84
C LYS A 81 -2.48 12.09 4.03
N ALA A 82 -2.20 11.00 3.32
CA ALA A 82 -0.90 10.32 3.36
C ALA A 82 0.20 11.08 2.60
N LYS A 83 -0.14 11.95 1.63
CA LYS A 83 0.81 12.68 0.78
C LYS A 83 1.90 13.39 1.58
N LYS A 84 1.55 14.05 2.68
CA LYS A 84 2.50 14.77 3.55
C LYS A 84 3.66 13.88 4.01
N ILE A 85 3.39 12.61 4.31
CA ILE A 85 4.41 11.66 4.78
C ILE A 85 5.36 11.32 3.63
N PHE A 86 4.81 11.06 2.45
CA PHE A 86 5.60 10.79 1.26
C PHE A 86 6.44 12.01 0.85
N ALA A 87 5.90 13.22 1.00
CA ALA A 87 6.60 14.45 0.64
C ALA A 87 7.83 14.65 1.53
N GLU A 88 7.69 14.37 2.83
CA GLU A 88 8.78 14.41 3.79
C GLU A 88 9.86 13.36 3.50
N ILE A 89 9.50 12.08 3.32
CA ILE A 89 10.51 11.03 3.08
C ILE A 89 11.28 11.28 1.77
N TRP A 90 10.59 11.72 0.71
CA TRP A 90 11.17 12.01 -0.60
C TRP A 90 11.74 13.42 -0.74
N LYS A 91 11.59 14.29 0.26
CA LYS A 91 12.04 15.69 0.23
C LYS A 91 11.51 16.47 -0.99
N THR A 92 10.25 16.25 -1.36
CA THR A 92 9.57 17.00 -2.43
C THR A 92 8.05 16.87 -2.33
N ASP A 93 7.32 17.94 -2.59
CA ASP A 93 5.87 17.92 -2.77
C ASP A 93 5.44 17.45 -4.17
N LYS A 94 6.38 17.35 -5.11
CA LYS A 94 6.15 16.98 -6.50
C LYS A 94 6.08 15.47 -6.62
N LEU A 95 4.94 14.90 -6.22
CA LEU A 95 4.73 13.45 -6.14
C LEU A 95 3.69 12.97 -7.14
N LEU A 96 3.86 11.73 -7.61
CA LEU A 96 2.80 10.95 -8.23
C LEU A 96 2.38 9.80 -7.31
N SER A 97 1.09 9.49 -7.28
CA SER A 97 0.51 8.44 -6.43
C SER A 97 0.03 7.24 -7.22
N SER A 98 0.14 6.03 -6.67
CA SER A 98 -0.62 4.87 -7.15
C SER A 98 -2.12 5.02 -6.87
N ILE A 99 -2.94 4.32 -7.66
CA ILE A 99 -4.36 4.06 -7.39
C ILE A 99 -4.51 2.58 -7.04
N ASP A 100 -3.92 2.21 -5.92
CA ASP A 100 -3.81 0.81 -5.52
C ASP A 100 -5.13 0.25 -4.96
N ALA A 101 -5.06 -1.02 -4.55
CA ALA A 101 -6.12 -1.80 -3.96
C ALA A 101 -6.53 -1.33 -2.56
N VAL A 102 -7.62 -1.92 -2.07
CA VAL A 102 -8.03 -1.89 -0.67
C VAL A 102 -8.04 -3.32 -0.15
N ALA A 103 -7.64 -3.54 1.09
CA ALA A 103 -7.88 -4.79 1.79
C ALA A 103 -9.02 -4.63 2.80
N LEU A 104 -10.07 -5.43 2.60
CA LEU A 104 -11.32 -5.38 3.37
C LEU A 104 -11.79 -6.79 3.69
N SER A 105 -12.03 -7.08 4.97
CA SER A 105 -12.70 -8.32 5.38
C SER A 105 -13.54 -8.10 6.64
N CYS A 106 -14.70 -8.76 6.66
CA CYS A 106 -15.48 -8.93 7.87
C CYS A 106 -14.68 -9.77 8.88
N PRO A 107 -14.95 -9.62 10.18
CA PRO A 107 -14.41 -10.52 11.19
C PRO A 107 -14.79 -11.97 10.89
N PRO A 108 -13.85 -12.93 10.89
CA PRO A 108 -14.19 -14.32 10.62
C PRO A 108 -15.26 -14.87 11.58
N GLU A 109 -15.31 -14.35 12.79
CA GLU A 109 -16.31 -14.67 13.80
C GLU A 109 -17.78 -14.43 13.36
N GLU A 110 -18.02 -13.63 12.31
CA GLU A 110 -19.35 -13.35 11.76
C GLU A 110 -19.84 -14.41 10.75
N GLY A 111 -19.11 -15.51 10.54
CA GLY A 111 -19.61 -16.64 9.73
C GLY A 111 -18.59 -17.29 8.79
N SER A 112 -17.28 -17.10 9.01
CA SER A 112 -16.23 -17.78 8.25
C SER A 112 -15.20 -18.46 9.16
N ASP A 113 -14.40 -19.37 8.62
CA ASP A 113 -13.30 -20.05 9.33
C ASP A 113 -11.93 -19.57 8.83
N LEU A 114 -11.84 -18.29 8.43
CA LEU A 114 -10.64 -17.69 7.84
C LEU A 114 -9.63 -17.21 8.90
N PHE A 115 -9.27 -18.07 9.85
CA PHE A 115 -8.25 -17.79 10.85
C PHE A 115 -6.83 -18.15 10.37
N ALA A 116 -5.83 -17.65 11.10
CA ALA A 116 -4.42 -17.97 10.89
C ALA A 116 -4.14 -19.46 11.14
N LYS A 117 -3.26 -20.02 10.31
CA LYS A 117 -2.70 -21.37 10.49
C LYS A 117 -1.17 -21.24 10.67
N PRO A 118 -0.52 -22.06 11.51
CA PRO A 118 0.90 -21.90 11.88
C PRO A 118 1.85 -21.73 10.68
N ASP A 119 1.67 -22.51 9.62
CA ASP A 119 2.57 -22.50 8.45
C ASP A 119 2.02 -21.72 7.26
N GLN A 120 0.85 -21.09 7.40
CA GLN A 120 0.23 -20.36 6.30
C GLN A 120 0.79 -18.93 6.24
N ASN A 121 1.71 -18.73 5.31
CA ASN A 121 2.17 -17.43 4.89
C ASN A 121 2.28 -17.38 3.36
N TRP A 122 2.28 -16.17 2.86
CA TRP A 122 2.48 -15.88 1.44
C TRP A 122 3.50 -14.77 1.27
N LEU A 123 4.54 -14.83 2.11
CA LEU A 123 5.69 -13.92 2.08
C LEU A 123 6.20 -13.75 0.65
N HIS A 124 6.26 -12.51 0.23
CA HIS A 124 6.65 -12.11 -1.11
C HIS A 124 7.43 -10.80 -1.07
N LEU A 125 8.07 -10.48 -2.18
CA LEU A 125 8.55 -9.14 -2.50
C LEU A 125 7.79 -8.61 -3.71
N ASP A 126 7.79 -7.29 -3.85
CA ASP A 126 7.16 -6.58 -4.97
C ASP A 126 8.15 -5.80 -5.83
N GLN A 127 9.42 -5.74 -5.42
CA GLN A 127 10.52 -5.22 -6.23
C GLN A 127 11.36 -6.35 -6.81
N GLY A 128 11.30 -6.52 -8.13
CA GLY A 128 12.02 -7.58 -8.83
C GLY A 128 13.53 -7.31 -8.98
N GLY A 129 14.22 -8.23 -9.65
CA GLY A 129 15.67 -8.12 -9.89
C GLY A 129 16.08 -7.12 -10.98
N GLN A 130 15.14 -6.39 -11.59
CA GLN A 130 15.42 -5.35 -12.60
C GLN A 130 15.60 -3.95 -11.98
N ARG A 131 15.32 -3.81 -10.69
CA ARG A 131 15.42 -2.57 -9.92
C ARG A 131 16.48 -2.71 -8.85
N VAL A 132 17.56 -1.94 -8.95
CA VAL A 132 18.67 -1.97 -7.98
C VAL A 132 18.53 -0.85 -6.96
N GLY A 133 18.59 -1.19 -5.68
CA GLY A 133 18.41 -0.22 -4.60
C GLY A 133 16.94 0.21 -4.42
N LEU A 134 16.71 1.23 -3.60
CA LEU A 134 15.36 1.69 -3.25
C LEU A 134 14.65 2.32 -4.45
N HIS A 135 13.45 1.83 -4.77
CA HIS A 135 12.60 2.40 -5.82
C HIS A 135 11.23 2.86 -5.33
N ALA A 136 10.75 2.33 -4.21
CA ALA A 136 9.52 2.80 -3.59
C ALA A 136 9.53 2.50 -2.09
N TYR A 137 8.84 3.36 -1.35
CA TYR A 137 8.25 2.98 -0.07
C TYR A 137 6.78 2.74 -0.33
N GLN A 138 6.32 1.50 -0.11
CA GLN A 138 4.91 1.19 -0.13
C GLN A 138 4.27 1.58 1.21
N GLY A 139 2.96 1.80 1.19
CA GLY A 139 2.22 2.24 2.36
C GLY A 139 0.86 1.58 2.49
N ALA A 140 0.48 1.31 3.74
CA ALA A 140 -0.80 0.73 4.13
C ALA A 140 -1.40 1.58 5.25
N VAL A 141 -2.46 2.32 4.95
CA VAL A 141 -3.17 3.14 5.94
C VAL A 141 -4.29 2.32 6.56
N TYR A 142 -4.28 2.22 7.90
CA TYR A 142 -5.20 1.39 8.67
C TYR A 142 -6.39 2.22 9.14
N LEU A 143 -7.59 1.86 8.68
CA LEU A 143 -8.84 2.49 9.14
C LEU A 143 -9.45 1.80 10.35
N GLU A 144 -8.85 0.69 10.81
CA GLU A 144 -9.19 -0.02 12.04
C GLU A 144 -7.90 -0.38 12.78
N GLU A 145 -7.93 -0.38 14.11
CA GLU A 145 -6.76 -0.78 14.91
C GLU A 145 -6.43 -2.27 14.67
N THR A 146 -5.13 -2.58 14.62
CA THR A 146 -4.66 -3.96 14.52
C THR A 146 -3.61 -4.28 15.57
N LEU A 147 -3.82 -5.38 16.29
CA LEU A 147 -2.84 -6.02 17.16
C LEU A 147 -2.20 -7.22 16.46
N THR A 148 -1.19 -7.83 17.08
CA THR A 148 -0.52 -9.03 16.54
C THR A 148 -1.45 -10.23 16.36
N THR A 149 -2.59 -10.24 17.05
CA THR A 149 -3.62 -11.28 16.97
C THR A 149 -4.68 -11.01 15.89
N ASP A 150 -4.69 -9.81 15.29
CA ASP A 150 -5.69 -9.39 14.29
C ASP A 150 -5.21 -9.67 12.85
N HIS A 151 -5.95 -9.15 11.85
CA HIS A 151 -5.47 -9.06 10.47
C HIS A 151 -4.29 -8.09 10.38
N CYS A 152 -3.09 -8.62 10.50
CA CYS A 152 -1.90 -7.84 10.76
C CYS A 152 -0.92 -7.91 9.58
N PHE A 153 -0.26 -6.79 9.25
CA PHE A 153 0.89 -6.80 8.36
C PHE A 153 2.01 -7.62 8.98
N ARG A 154 2.66 -8.47 8.18
CA ARG A 154 3.76 -9.31 8.64
C ARG A 154 4.93 -9.17 7.69
N VAL A 155 6.11 -9.05 8.27
CA VAL A 155 7.33 -8.66 7.55
C VAL A 155 8.50 -9.52 8.01
N LEU A 156 9.44 -9.81 7.11
CA LEU A 156 10.78 -10.23 7.48
C LEU A 156 11.63 -8.98 7.68
N ALA A 157 11.74 -8.51 8.92
CA ALA A 157 12.54 -7.34 9.25
C ALA A 157 13.99 -7.52 8.75
N LYS A 158 14.57 -6.46 8.20
CA LYS A 158 15.93 -6.39 7.61
C LYS A 158 16.10 -7.11 6.27
N SER A 159 15.06 -7.74 5.71
CA SER A 159 15.18 -8.49 4.47
C SER A 159 15.52 -7.64 3.24
N HIS A 160 15.18 -6.35 3.23
CA HIS A 160 15.54 -5.42 2.17
C HIS A 160 17.07 -5.27 1.99
N LYS A 161 17.86 -5.46 3.05
CA LYS A 161 19.32 -5.43 3.01
C LYS A 161 19.92 -6.60 2.24
N GLU A 162 19.17 -7.70 2.14
CA GLU A 162 19.61 -8.93 1.49
C GLU A 162 19.04 -9.08 0.08
N HIS A 163 18.31 -8.08 -0.45
CA HIS A 163 17.66 -8.16 -1.77
C HIS A 163 18.64 -8.47 -2.91
N ASP A 164 19.75 -7.75 -2.99
CA ASP A 164 20.78 -8.00 -4.02
C ASP A 164 21.44 -9.38 -3.85
N ASN A 165 21.70 -9.78 -2.61
CA ASN A 165 22.26 -11.10 -2.30
C ASN A 165 21.26 -12.20 -2.67
N PHE A 166 19.98 -11.99 -2.42
CA PHE A 166 18.91 -12.91 -2.76
C PHE A 166 18.83 -13.12 -4.27
N MET A 167 18.88 -12.05 -5.07
CA MET A 167 18.91 -12.16 -6.53
C MET A 167 20.16 -12.89 -7.03
N LYS A 168 21.32 -12.73 -6.37
CA LYS A 168 22.56 -13.47 -6.70
C LYS A 168 22.48 -14.95 -6.31
N THR A 169 21.92 -15.26 -5.13
CA THR A 169 21.78 -16.63 -4.63
C THR A 169 20.70 -17.41 -5.38
N PHE A 170 19.62 -16.74 -5.80
CA PHE A 170 18.49 -17.34 -6.51
C PHE A 170 18.24 -16.62 -7.85
N PRO A 171 19.15 -16.73 -8.83
CA PRO A 171 19.10 -15.94 -10.07
C PRO A 171 17.86 -16.20 -10.94
N TYR A 172 17.18 -17.35 -10.76
CA TYR A 172 15.90 -17.61 -11.43
C TYR A 172 14.79 -16.64 -11.00
N VAL A 173 14.90 -16.01 -9.82
CA VAL A 173 13.93 -15.03 -9.33
C VAL A 173 13.87 -13.84 -10.27
N ILE A 174 15.02 -13.36 -10.76
CA ILE A 174 15.11 -12.24 -11.70
C ILE A 174 14.19 -12.48 -12.91
N ASN A 175 14.31 -13.65 -13.53
CA ASN A 175 13.48 -14.01 -14.69
C ASN A 175 11.99 -14.13 -14.33
N ARG A 176 11.66 -14.68 -13.14
CA ARG A 176 10.26 -14.79 -12.69
C ARG A 176 9.62 -13.44 -12.36
N THR A 177 10.41 -12.47 -11.90
CA THR A 177 9.95 -11.11 -11.58
C THR A 177 9.89 -10.17 -12.78
N LYS A 178 10.43 -10.56 -13.95
CA LYS A 178 10.61 -9.66 -15.10
C LYS A 178 9.32 -8.97 -15.58
N LYS A 179 8.15 -9.59 -15.39
CA LYS A 179 6.87 -9.05 -15.86
C LYS A 179 6.03 -8.39 -14.78
N THR A 180 6.09 -8.89 -13.55
CA THR A 180 5.15 -8.52 -12.47
C THR A 180 5.83 -7.88 -11.28
N GLU A 181 7.16 -8.00 -11.16
CA GLU A 181 8.00 -7.64 -10.00
C GLU A 181 7.67 -8.37 -8.69
N PHE A 182 6.46 -8.95 -8.60
CA PHE A 182 6.02 -9.86 -7.55
C PHE A 182 6.76 -11.20 -7.56
N PHE A 183 7.20 -11.66 -6.39
CA PHE A 183 7.73 -13.01 -6.18
C PHE A 183 7.35 -13.58 -4.82
N LYS A 184 6.53 -14.63 -4.81
CA LYS A 184 6.19 -15.39 -3.60
C LYS A 184 7.31 -16.38 -3.26
N LEU A 185 7.80 -16.31 -2.02
CA LEU A 185 8.87 -17.18 -1.53
C LEU A 185 8.37 -18.62 -1.33
N SER A 186 9.19 -19.56 -1.79
CA SER A 186 9.19 -20.97 -1.40
C SER A 186 9.74 -21.17 0.01
N GLU A 187 9.60 -22.39 0.54
CA GLU A 187 10.18 -22.75 1.83
C GLU A 187 11.70 -22.56 1.87
N LYS A 188 12.40 -22.96 0.80
CA LYS A 188 13.86 -22.80 0.67
C LYS A 188 14.29 -21.34 0.82
N GLU A 189 13.61 -20.44 0.13
CA GLU A 189 13.93 -19.02 0.15
C GLU A 189 13.59 -18.38 1.50
N ARG A 190 12.49 -18.80 2.14
CA ARG A 190 12.16 -18.36 3.51
C ARG A 190 13.24 -18.80 4.51
N LYS A 191 13.69 -20.05 4.45
CA LYS A 191 14.76 -20.57 5.31
C LYS A 191 16.06 -19.79 5.13
N TRP A 192 16.41 -19.46 3.89
CA TRP A 192 17.58 -18.62 3.61
C TRP A 192 17.51 -17.27 4.33
N TYR A 193 16.38 -16.55 4.23
CA TYR A 193 16.23 -15.27 4.94
C TYR A 193 16.25 -15.43 6.47
N ILE A 194 15.54 -16.43 7.01
CA ILE A 194 15.33 -16.56 8.45
C ILE A 194 16.54 -17.19 9.14
N GLU A 195 16.99 -18.33 8.64
CA GLU A 195 18.00 -19.17 9.28
C GLU A 195 19.42 -18.72 8.90
N GLU A 196 19.68 -18.39 7.63
CA GLU A 196 21.03 -18.02 7.19
C GLU A 196 21.32 -16.52 7.33
N LYS A 197 20.33 -15.66 7.07
CA LYS A 197 20.48 -14.19 7.15
C LYS A 197 19.99 -13.57 8.44
N GLY A 198 19.32 -14.34 9.31
CA GLY A 198 18.83 -13.86 10.59
C GLY A 198 17.71 -12.82 10.49
N CYS A 199 16.99 -12.76 9.36
CA CYS A 199 15.82 -11.90 9.22
C CYS A 199 14.68 -12.41 10.12
N ARG A 200 14.02 -11.49 10.84
CA ARG A 200 13.00 -11.86 11.82
C ARG A 200 11.59 -11.68 11.27
N LEU A 201 10.82 -12.76 11.25
CA LEU A 201 9.39 -12.70 10.98
C LEU A 201 8.67 -11.95 12.11
N THR A 202 8.07 -10.82 11.78
CA THR A 202 7.47 -9.89 12.74
C THR A 202 6.07 -9.54 12.28
N LYS A 203 5.08 -9.69 13.17
CA LYS A 203 3.74 -9.11 12.99
C LYS A 203 3.76 -7.68 13.50
N VAL A 204 3.23 -6.74 12.74
CA VAL A 204 3.33 -5.30 12.99
C VAL A 204 1.95 -4.72 13.34
N PRO A 205 1.67 -4.48 14.63
CA PRO A 205 0.49 -3.74 15.05
C PRO A 205 0.48 -2.34 14.47
N CYS A 206 -0.72 -1.82 14.17
CA CYS A 206 -0.90 -0.45 13.72
C CYS A 206 -2.11 0.17 14.44
N PRO A 207 -1.95 1.34 15.07
CA PRO A 207 -3.08 2.06 15.63
C PRO A 207 -4.04 2.50 14.53
N LYS A 208 -5.30 2.69 14.88
CA LYS A 208 -6.31 3.24 13.96
C LYS A 208 -5.87 4.62 13.45
N GLY A 209 -5.94 4.82 12.15
CA GLY A 209 -5.46 6.03 11.48
C GLY A 209 -3.94 6.11 11.31
N GLY A 210 -3.21 5.05 11.67
CA GLY A 210 -1.78 4.91 11.37
C GLY A 210 -1.51 4.44 9.95
N ILE A 211 -0.29 4.67 9.49
CA ILE A 211 0.27 4.08 8.27
C ILE A 211 1.45 3.18 8.63
N ILE A 212 1.52 2.02 7.99
CA ILE A 212 2.76 1.26 7.91
C ILE A 212 3.42 1.59 6.57
N LEU A 213 4.67 2.07 6.60
CA LEU A 213 5.50 2.21 5.41
C LEU A 213 6.55 1.11 5.38
N TRP A 214 6.89 0.62 4.19
CA TRP A 214 7.98 -0.33 4.00
C TRP A 214 8.70 -0.14 2.68
N ASP A 215 10.00 -0.45 2.67
CA ASP A 215 10.82 -0.51 1.47
C ASP A 215 10.30 -1.62 0.55
N SER A 216 10.09 -1.34 -0.75
CA SER A 216 9.55 -2.29 -1.74
C SER A 216 10.35 -3.58 -1.88
N ARG A 217 11.60 -3.62 -1.41
CA ARG A 217 12.46 -4.81 -1.36
C ARG A 217 12.19 -5.71 -0.15
N THR A 218 11.49 -5.19 0.86
CA THR A 218 11.23 -5.91 2.11
C THR A 218 10.23 -7.04 1.87
N ILE A 219 10.59 -8.26 2.27
CA ILE A 219 9.70 -9.41 2.21
C ILE A 219 8.57 -9.23 3.22
N HIS A 220 7.33 -9.33 2.76
CA HIS A 220 6.16 -9.12 3.59
C HIS A 220 4.96 -9.94 3.10
N ASP A 221 3.91 -9.96 3.91
CA ASP A 221 2.57 -10.42 3.58
C ASP A 221 1.55 -9.88 4.60
N ASN A 222 0.32 -10.41 4.59
CA ASN A 222 -0.59 -10.26 5.71
C ASN A 222 -0.80 -11.58 6.44
N SER A 223 -0.95 -11.49 7.76
CA SER A 223 -1.48 -12.57 8.59
C SER A 223 -3.01 -12.46 8.66
N ARG A 224 -3.66 -13.61 8.69
CA ARG A 224 -5.04 -13.72 9.16
C ARG A 224 -5.10 -13.54 10.68
N PRO A 225 -6.28 -13.24 11.27
CA PRO A 225 -6.45 -13.13 12.70
C PRO A 225 -6.31 -14.49 13.37
N GLU A 226 -5.88 -14.49 14.62
CA GLU A 226 -5.77 -15.71 15.41
C GLU A 226 -7.14 -16.16 15.91
N PHE A 227 -7.34 -17.47 15.97
CA PHE A 227 -8.54 -18.03 16.56
C PHE A 227 -8.65 -17.62 18.03
N ARG A 228 -9.85 -17.20 18.47
CA ARG A 228 -10.12 -16.68 19.83
C ARG A 228 -9.33 -15.41 20.20
N ARG A 229 -8.91 -14.60 19.22
CA ARG A 229 -8.39 -13.25 19.50
C ARG A 229 -9.33 -12.43 20.40
N PRO A 230 -8.81 -11.48 21.19
CA PRO A 230 -9.62 -10.71 22.12
C PRO A 230 -10.65 -9.81 21.43
N ASN A 231 -10.28 -9.15 20.33
CA ASN A 231 -11.12 -8.17 19.63
C ASN A 231 -11.79 -8.77 18.39
N LYS A 232 -12.86 -9.54 18.62
CA LYS A 232 -13.54 -10.36 17.61
C LYS A 232 -14.37 -9.57 16.60
N ASP A 233 -14.63 -8.30 16.85
CA ASP A 233 -15.45 -7.40 16.05
C ASP A 233 -14.62 -6.57 15.06
N ARG A 234 -13.29 -6.60 15.15
CA ARG A 234 -12.41 -5.78 14.31
C ARG A 234 -12.34 -6.31 12.88
N TRP A 235 -12.71 -5.44 11.95
CA TRP A 235 -12.56 -5.64 10.51
C TRP A 235 -11.09 -5.53 10.10
N ARG A 236 -10.72 -6.14 8.97
CA ARG A 236 -9.54 -5.67 8.24
C ARG A 236 -9.97 -4.49 7.40
N HIS A 237 -9.29 -3.36 7.56
CA HIS A 237 -9.55 -2.20 6.75
C HIS A 237 -8.27 -1.43 6.45
N VAL A 238 -7.75 -1.63 5.23
CA VAL A 238 -6.47 -1.04 4.82
C VAL A 238 -6.60 -0.46 3.41
N VAL A 239 -6.19 0.80 3.26
CA VAL A 239 -6.05 1.46 1.95
C VAL A 239 -4.57 1.51 1.60
N PHE A 240 -4.19 0.93 0.46
CA PHE A 240 -2.80 0.95 0.00
C PHE A 240 -2.50 2.27 -0.72
N VAL A 241 -1.39 2.91 -0.34
CA VAL A 241 -0.94 4.18 -0.90
C VAL A 241 0.56 4.11 -1.10
N CYS A 242 1.02 4.39 -2.32
CA CYS A 242 2.44 4.55 -2.61
C CYS A 242 2.60 5.82 -3.43
N MET A 243 3.60 6.63 -3.09
CA MET A 243 3.94 7.81 -3.88
C MET A 243 5.45 7.89 -4.08
N THR A 244 5.84 8.39 -5.25
CA THR A 244 7.24 8.61 -5.64
C THR A 244 7.39 9.97 -6.32
N PRO A 245 8.59 10.56 -6.36
CA PRO A 245 8.84 11.79 -7.09
C PRO A 245 8.27 11.75 -8.51
N ALA A 246 7.60 12.83 -8.90
CA ALA A 246 7.03 13.00 -10.23
C ALA A 246 8.12 13.09 -11.30
N ALA A 247 9.30 13.61 -10.94
CA ALA A 247 10.46 13.69 -11.82
C ALA A 247 10.94 12.31 -12.34
N TRP A 248 10.56 11.22 -11.68
CA TRP A 248 10.92 9.86 -12.12
C TRP A 248 10.03 9.32 -13.23
N THR A 249 8.94 10.02 -13.57
CA THR A 249 7.94 9.53 -14.54
C THR A 249 8.43 9.63 -15.96
N THR A 250 8.02 8.67 -16.79
CA THR A 250 8.15 8.77 -18.24
C THR A 250 6.86 9.32 -18.87
N PRO A 251 6.90 9.88 -20.09
CA PRO A 251 5.68 10.26 -20.81
C PRO A 251 4.71 9.09 -21.01
N ALA A 252 5.24 7.88 -21.22
CA ALA A 252 4.44 6.67 -21.41
C ALA A 252 3.72 6.26 -20.11
N ASP A 253 4.40 6.31 -18.97
CA ASP A 253 3.78 6.01 -17.67
C ASP A 253 2.76 7.09 -17.28
N LEU A 254 3.06 8.37 -17.55
CA LEU A 254 2.12 9.46 -17.34
C LEU A 254 0.83 9.29 -18.16
N ALA A 255 0.94 8.87 -19.42
CA ALA A 255 -0.21 8.56 -20.25
C ALA A 255 -1.07 7.41 -19.68
N LYS A 256 -0.44 6.35 -19.14
CA LYS A 256 -1.17 5.26 -18.46
C LYS A 256 -1.90 5.75 -17.21
N LYS A 257 -1.29 6.64 -16.42
CA LYS A 257 -1.95 7.23 -15.24
C LYS A 257 -3.17 8.06 -15.62
N ARG A 258 -3.07 8.88 -16.68
CA ARG A 258 -4.20 9.64 -17.21
C ARG A 258 -5.33 8.72 -17.64
N ASN A 259 -4.99 7.67 -18.40
CA ASN A 259 -5.95 6.64 -18.82
C ASN A 259 -6.64 5.97 -17.61
N ALA A 260 -5.88 5.60 -16.58
CA ALA A 260 -6.41 4.99 -15.37
C ALA A 260 -7.33 5.93 -14.58
N TYR A 261 -7.01 7.23 -14.54
CA TYR A 261 -7.83 8.24 -13.90
C TYR A 261 -9.15 8.49 -14.65
N GLU A 262 -9.09 8.63 -15.97
CA GLU A 262 -10.25 8.91 -16.83
C GLU A 262 -11.22 7.72 -16.89
N ASN A 263 -10.69 6.49 -16.84
CA ASN A 263 -11.49 5.27 -16.92
C ASN A 263 -11.77 4.61 -15.57
N LEU A 264 -11.45 5.27 -14.45
CA LEU A 264 -11.64 4.75 -13.09
C LEU A 264 -10.98 3.39 -12.86
N GLU A 265 -9.83 3.15 -13.50
CA GLU A 265 -9.07 1.92 -13.37
C GLU A 265 -8.02 2.05 -12.24
N ASN A 266 -7.84 0.97 -11.49
CA ASN A 266 -6.83 0.91 -10.42
C ASN A 266 -5.46 0.54 -11.01
N THR A 267 -4.39 1.05 -10.41
CA THR A 267 -3.00 0.74 -10.78
C THR A 267 -2.34 -0.13 -9.73
N THR A 268 -1.25 -0.81 -10.08
CA THR A 268 -0.34 -1.38 -9.09
C THR A 268 0.29 -0.30 -8.21
N HIS A 269 1.07 -0.70 -7.21
CA HIS A 269 1.75 0.20 -6.29
C HIS A 269 2.77 1.14 -6.95
N TRP A 270 3.23 0.89 -8.18
CA TRP A 270 4.24 1.71 -8.85
C TRP A 270 3.69 3.07 -9.32
N PRO A 271 4.08 4.21 -8.71
CA PRO A 271 3.41 5.49 -8.96
C PRO A 271 3.93 6.24 -10.19
N SER A 272 5.26 6.28 -10.37
CA SER A 272 5.91 7.08 -11.42
C SER A 272 6.49 6.25 -12.56
N LYS A 273 7.04 5.06 -12.31
CA LYS A 273 7.77 4.27 -13.33
C LYS A 273 7.37 2.81 -13.34
N GLY A 274 7.08 2.29 -14.52
CA GLY A 274 6.53 0.94 -14.66
C GLY A 274 5.07 0.87 -14.22
N VAL A 275 4.32 1.94 -14.49
CA VAL A 275 2.90 2.02 -14.14
C VAL A 275 2.15 0.90 -14.86
N CYS A 276 1.44 0.09 -14.09
CA CYS A 276 0.61 -1.00 -14.58
C CYS A 276 -0.81 -0.85 -14.05
N ILE A 277 -1.78 -1.05 -14.94
CA ILE A 277 -3.20 -1.08 -14.58
C ILE A 277 -3.52 -2.52 -14.18
N PHE A 278 -4.23 -2.71 -13.07
CA PHE A 278 -4.66 -4.03 -12.67
C PHE A 278 -5.57 -4.61 -13.76
N LYS A 279 -5.36 -5.89 -14.08
CA LYS A 279 -6.30 -6.65 -14.90
C LYS A 279 -7.50 -7.04 -14.05
N SER A 280 -8.32 -6.09 -13.60
CA SER A 280 -9.61 -6.46 -13.03
C SER A 280 -10.46 -7.02 -14.17
N SER A 281 -11.16 -8.14 -13.94
CA SER A 281 -12.34 -8.41 -14.75
C SER A 281 -13.18 -7.14 -14.69
N ARG A 282 -13.55 -6.59 -15.84
CA ARG A 282 -14.54 -5.50 -15.90
C ARG A 282 -15.89 -6.07 -15.47
N SER A 283 -16.03 -6.46 -14.21
CA SER A 283 -17.32 -6.65 -13.58
C SER A 283 -17.91 -5.25 -13.38
N SER A 284 -18.34 -4.65 -14.48
CA SER A 284 -19.25 -3.51 -14.46
C SER A 284 -20.58 -4.02 -13.91
N ASN A 285 -20.68 -4.11 -12.60
CA ASN A 285 -21.95 -4.25 -11.90
C ASN A 285 -22.40 -2.85 -11.43
N SER A 286 -23.60 -2.77 -10.90
CA SER A 286 -24.20 -1.55 -10.35
C SER A 286 -23.40 -0.90 -9.21
N HIS A 287 -22.39 -1.59 -8.67
CA HIS A 287 -21.57 -1.15 -7.53
C HIS A 287 -20.17 -0.68 -7.92
N THR A 288 -19.86 -0.69 -9.22
CA THR A 288 -18.65 -0.06 -9.76
C THR A 288 -18.91 1.42 -9.95
N LEU A 289 -17.98 2.26 -9.49
CA LEU A 289 -18.08 3.70 -9.61
C LEU A 289 -18.21 4.13 -11.07
N SER A 290 -19.17 5.02 -11.38
CA SER A 290 -19.39 5.55 -12.74
C SER A 290 -18.77 6.92 -12.96
N GLU A 291 -18.50 7.67 -11.89
CA GLU A 291 -17.93 9.01 -11.95
C GLU A 291 -16.93 9.27 -10.82
N LEU A 292 -15.94 10.12 -11.08
CA LEU A 292 -14.99 10.55 -10.05
C LEU A 292 -15.71 11.33 -8.94
N PRO A 293 -15.39 11.07 -7.65
CA PRO A 293 -15.91 11.87 -6.55
C PRO A 293 -15.30 13.28 -6.58
N GLU A 294 -15.98 14.26 -5.96
CA GLU A 294 -15.52 15.66 -5.97
C GLU A 294 -14.10 15.85 -5.43
N ILE A 295 -13.72 15.08 -4.40
CA ILE A 295 -12.36 15.11 -3.84
C ILE A 295 -11.29 14.76 -4.89
N ALA A 296 -11.59 13.86 -5.84
CA ALA A 296 -10.68 13.45 -6.90
C ALA A 296 -10.51 14.53 -7.98
N LYS A 297 -11.47 15.46 -8.11
CA LYS A 297 -11.46 16.54 -9.09
C LYS A 297 -10.69 17.78 -8.62
N THR A 298 -10.28 17.80 -7.36
CA THR A 298 -9.46 18.88 -6.78
C THR A 298 -8.12 19.02 -7.50
N LYS A 299 -7.54 20.22 -7.44
CA LYS A 299 -6.22 20.49 -8.02
C LYS A 299 -5.16 19.52 -7.49
N GLU A 300 -5.14 19.29 -6.17
CA GLU A 300 -4.14 18.41 -5.56
C GLU A 300 -4.27 16.96 -6.04
N ALA A 301 -5.49 16.43 -6.13
CA ALA A 301 -5.72 15.09 -6.68
C ALA A 301 -5.27 14.98 -8.15
N LYS A 302 -5.57 16.00 -8.97
CA LYS A 302 -5.10 16.07 -10.37
C LYS A 302 -3.58 16.12 -10.49
N MET A 303 -2.90 16.84 -9.58
CA MET A 303 -1.45 16.93 -9.54
C MET A 303 -0.81 15.58 -9.19
N ILE A 304 -1.26 14.91 -8.12
CA ILE A 304 -0.69 13.59 -7.75
C ILE A 304 -1.04 12.47 -8.74
N MET A 305 -2.00 12.70 -9.64
CA MET A 305 -2.29 11.79 -10.75
C MET A 305 -1.56 12.11 -12.05
N GLY A 306 -0.92 13.27 -12.15
CA GLY A 306 -0.28 13.71 -13.39
C GLY A 306 -1.28 14.14 -14.47
N ILE A 307 -2.51 14.50 -14.08
CA ILE A 307 -3.46 15.20 -14.94
C ILE A 307 -2.98 16.64 -15.14
N GLU A 308 -2.65 17.30 -14.02
CA GLU A 308 -1.94 18.57 -14.03
C GLU A 308 -0.43 18.32 -13.86
N ALA A 309 0.38 19.17 -14.50
CA ALA A 309 1.83 19.06 -14.47
C ALA A 309 2.43 19.90 -13.33
N TYR A 310 3.50 19.38 -12.73
CA TYR A 310 4.37 20.17 -11.87
C TYR A 310 5.27 21.06 -12.70
N ASP A 311 5.54 22.25 -12.19
CA ASP A 311 6.65 23.09 -12.66
C ASP A 311 7.94 22.57 -12.01
N PHE A 312 8.88 22.08 -12.80
CA PHE A 312 10.16 21.55 -12.29
C PHE A 312 11.25 22.63 -12.17
N ASP A 313 10.97 23.84 -12.65
CA ASP A 313 11.88 25.00 -12.69
C ASP A 313 11.49 26.11 -11.68
N ASP A 314 10.48 25.86 -10.83
CA ASP A 314 9.96 26.79 -9.81
C ASP A 314 10.89 27.05 -8.60
N GLY A 315 12.10 26.47 -8.62
CA GLY A 315 13.09 26.57 -7.54
C GLY A 315 12.81 25.69 -6.31
N GLN A 316 11.73 24.90 -6.29
CA GLN A 316 11.44 23.93 -5.23
C GLN A 316 12.11 22.57 -5.50
N PRO A 317 12.44 21.79 -4.44
CA PRO A 317 13.05 20.47 -4.59
C PRO A 317 12.22 19.52 -5.47
N ASN A 318 12.88 18.81 -6.38
CA ASN A 318 12.29 17.81 -7.27
C ASN A 318 12.38 16.37 -6.73
N GLY A 319 12.92 16.22 -5.51
CA GLY A 319 13.20 14.93 -4.89
C GLY A 319 14.60 14.40 -5.26
N PRO A 320 14.95 13.19 -4.77
CA PRO A 320 16.20 12.54 -5.14
C PRO A 320 16.25 12.16 -6.62
N GLU A 321 17.48 11.95 -7.11
CA GLU A 321 17.70 11.40 -8.43
C GLU A 321 16.98 10.06 -8.61
N GLN A 322 16.60 9.78 -9.85
CA GLN A 322 15.95 8.54 -10.20
C GLN A 322 16.90 7.35 -9.97
N PRO A 323 16.45 6.28 -9.29
CA PRO A 323 17.27 5.09 -9.10
C PRO A 323 17.46 4.30 -10.41
N VAL A 324 18.54 3.51 -10.45
CA VAL A 324 19.01 2.80 -11.65
C VAL A 324 18.22 1.49 -11.86
N GLU A 325 17.82 1.25 -13.11
CA GLU A 325 17.25 -0.02 -13.59
C GLU A 325 18.26 -0.74 -14.49
N ILE A 326 18.25 -2.08 -14.48
CA ILE A 326 19.16 -2.95 -15.25
C ILE A 326 18.41 -3.77 -16.31
#